data_AF-A0A916T3P4-F1
#
_entry.id   AF-A0A916T3P4-F1
#
_cell.length_a   1.000
_cell.length_b   1.000
_cell.length_c   1.000
_cell.angle_alpha   90.00
_cell.angle_beta   90.00
_cell.angle_gamma   90.00
#
_symmetry.space_group_name_H-M   'P 1'
#
loop_
_entity.id
_entity.type
_entity.pdbx_description
1 polymer ?
#
loop_
_entity_poly.entity_id
_entity_poly.type
_entity_poly.pdbx_seq_one_letter_code
_entity_poly.pdbx_strand_id
1 'polypeptide(L)'
;MDTADRTDSALDRLSPREREVLTLIARGHDAKSAAQALGISVHTVNDRLLGARRKLGATTSREAARRLAGAVPQLLGPEPMGLAQGGEDRLAGPRPVSRAVTAWWWPILIAGVSLMLFLTVTAAAFWLSPDRAIVPPVDAPTSRPRVIATEPRAGASIPAGEFDLVVRYDRAMQPDSFSYVQRVAGTFPDCIGKPRLLRDGRTFVYRCRADAGRRYEVWFNDDTYRNFRGTNGAAAEPHTLTFTSAAW
;
A
#
# COMPACT_ATOMS: atom_id res chain seq x y z
N MET A 1 -37.42 21.25 -2.22
CA MET A 1 -36.31 22.18 -2.55
C MET A 1 -35.21 22.12 -1.48
N ASP A 2 -34.83 20.95 -0.95
CA ASP A 2 -34.03 20.85 0.30
C ASP A 2 -32.94 19.75 0.30
N THR A 3 -32.87 18.89 -0.71
CA THR A 3 -31.85 17.82 -0.81
C THR A 3 -30.64 18.22 -1.65
N ALA A 4 -30.86 18.97 -2.74
CA ALA A 4 -29.79 19.47 -3.60
C ALA A 4 -28.89 20.48 -2.86
N ASP A 5 -29.48 21.48 -2.21
CA ASP A 5 -28.78 22.53 -1.46
C ASP A 5 -27.93 21.99 -0.29
N ARG A 6 -28.43 20.98 0.43
CA ARG A 6 -27.65 20.25 1.46
C ARG A 6 -26.51 19.44 0.88
N THR A 7 -26.66 18.92 -0.34
CA THR A 7 -25.64 18.10 -0.99
C THR A 7 -24.50 18.99 -1.49
N ASP A 8 -24.81 20.13 -2.11
CA ASP A 8 -23.82 21.11 -2.58
C ASP A 8 -23.00 21.65 -1.39
N SER A 9 -23.67 22.05 -0.30
CA SER A 9 -23.01 22.47 0.95
C SER A 9 -22.10 21.38 1.57
N ALA A 10 -22.42 20.10 1.40
CA ALA A 10 -21.61 19.00 1.91
C ALA A 10 -20.38 18.71 1.03
N LEU A 11 -20.48 19.00 -0.26
CA LEU A 11 -19.41 18.78 -1.25
C LEU A 11 -18.37 19.90 -1.25
N ASP A 12 -18.78 21.11 -0.89
CA ASP A 12 -17.88 22.25 -0.68
C ASP A 12 -16.92 22.01 0.51
N ARG A 13 -17.32 21.20 1.49
CA ARG A 13 -16.48 20.81 2.62
C ARG A 13 -15.44 19.73 2.29
N LEU A 14 -15.53 19.10 1.12
CA LEU A 14 -14.54 18.13 0.67
C LEU A 14 -13.28 18.83 0.19
N SER A 15 -12.12 18.38 0.68
CA SER A 15 -10.85 18.81 0.11
C SER A 15 -10.67 18.27 -1.31
N PRO A 16 -9.84 18.92 -2.15
CA PRO A 16 -9.55 18.45 -3.50
C PRO A 16 -9.06 16.98 -3.53
N ARG A 17 -8.26 16.59 -2.54
CA ARG A 17 -7.68 15.24 -2.43
C ARG A 17 -8.68 14.17 -1.98
N GLU A 18 -9.66 14.52 -1.15
CA GLU A 18 -10.76 13.62 -0.79
C GLU A 18 -11.71 13.39 -1.97
N ARG A 19 -12.00 14.46 -2.73
CA ARG A 19 -12.81 14.39 -3.95
C ARG A 19 -12.18 13.50 -5.00
N GLU A 20 -10.88 13.67 -5.25
CA GLU A 20 -10.08 12.87 -6.18
C GLU A 20 -10.16 11.35 -5.88
N VAL A 21 -10.03 10.97 -4.61
CA VAL A 21 -10.14 9.56 -4.20
C VAL A 21 -11.57 9.03 -4.37
N LEU A 22 -12.59 9.81 -3.97
CA LEU A 22 -13.99 9.41 -4.16
C LEU A 22 -14.39 9.26 -5.63
N THR A 23 -13.83 10.08 -6.52
CA THR A 23 -14.04 9.95 -7.97
C THR A 23 -13.51 8.62 -8.51
N LEU A 24 -12.34 8.16 -8.04
CA LEU A 24 -11.83 6.83 -8.42
C LEU A 24 -12.74 5.71 -7.91
N ILE A 25 -13.21 5.81 -6.67
CA ILE A 25 -14.17 4.83 -6.13
C ILE A 25 -15.49 4.82 -6.93
N ALA A 26 -15.99 5.99 -7.35
CA ALA A 26 -17.19 6.10 -8.18
C ALA A 26 -17.01 5.43 -9.55
N ARG A 27 -15.78 5.43 -10.09
CA ARG A 27 -15.40 4.76 -11.35
C ARG A 27 -15.14 3.25 -11.19
N GLY A 28 -15.34 2.69 -9.99
CA GLY A 28 -15.19 1.26 -9.73
C GLY A 28 -13.81 0.83 -9.25
N HIS A 29 -12.90 1.77 -8.97
CA HIS A 29 -11.62 1.41 -8.34
C HIS A 29 -11.83 0.94 -6.90
N ASP A 30 -11.01 -0.02 -6.47
CA ASP A 30 -10.82 -0.36 -5.06
C ASP A 30 -9.72 0.52 -4.42
N ALA A 31 -9.55 0.44 -3.10
CA ALA A 31 -8.56 1.25 -2.40
C ALA A 31 -7.12 0.97 -2.85
N LYS A 32 -6.82 -0.24 -3.32
CA LYS A 32 -5.48 -0.66 -3.76
C LYS A 32 -5.15 -0.09 -5.13
N SER A 33 -6.05 -0.22 -6.10
CA SER A 33 -5.93 0.33 -7.44
C SER A 33 -6.03 1.86 -7.43
N ALA A 34 -6.84 2.46 -6.55
CA ALA A 34 -6.86 3.92 -6.37
C ALA A 34 -5.53 4.44 -5.80
N ALA A 35 -4.89 3.71 -4.89
CA ALA A 35 -3.57 4.06 -4.36
C ALA A 35 -2.49 4.02 -5.46
N GLN A 36 -2.52 2.99 -6.31
CA GLN A 36 -1.64 2.89 -7.48
C GLN A 36 -1.86 4.04 -8.47
N ALA A 37 -3.12 4.35 -8.79
CA ALA A 37 -3.45 5.44 -9.73
C ALA A 37 -3.00 6.82 -9.22
N LEU A 38 -3.00 7.03 -7.90
CA LEU A 38 -2.65 8.31 -7.27
C LEU A 38 -1.18 8.40 -6.82
N GLY A 39 -0.41 7.32 -6.94
CA GLY A 39 0.99 7.28 -6.47
C GLY A 39 1.14 7.51 -4.96
N ILE A 40 0.14 7.11 -4.16
CA ILE A 40 0.14 7.25 -2.70
C ILE A 40 -0.10 5.90 -2.03
N SER A 41 0.10 5.81 -0.71
CA SER A 41 -0.17 4.58 0.02
C SER A 41 -1.67 4.26 0.12
N VAL A 42 -2.02 2.98 0.19
CA VAL A 42 -3.40 2.51 0.45
C VAL A 42 -3.94 3.08 1.76
N HIS A 43 -3.08 3.27 2.76
CA HIS A 43 -3.47 3.87 4.03
C HIS A 43 -3.90 5.34 3.85
N THR A 44 -3.12 6.12 3.09
CA THR A 44 -3.48 7.51 2.74
C THR A 44 -4.81 7.59 1.99
N VAL A 45 -5.08 6.61 1.10
CA VAL A 45 -6.39 6.48 0.45
C VAL A 45 -7.49 6.22 1.48
N ASN A 46 -7.28 5.30 2.42
CA ASN A 46 -8.26 4.97 3.46
C ASN A 46 -8.54 6.15 4.42
N ASP A 47 -7.53 6.92 4.80
CA ASP A 47 -7.69 8.11 5.64
C ASP A 47 -8.51 9.18 4.92
N ARG A 48 -8.22 9.41 3.63
CA ARG A 48 -9.00 10.32 2.77
C ARG A 48 -10.45 9.84 2.64
N LEU A 49 -10.69 8.54 2.46
CA LEU A 49 -12.03 7.97 2.42
C LEU A 49 -12.77 8.09 3.76
N LEU A 50 -12.07 7.98 4.89
CA LEU A 50 -12.65 8.18 6.22
C LEU A 50 -13.04 9.65 6.44
N GLY A 51 -12.15 10.59 6.12
CA GLY A 51 -12.43 12.03 6.17
C GLY A 51 -13.64 12.41 5.30
N ALA A 52 -13.66 11.91 4.06
CA ALA A 52 -14.76 12.15 3.14
C ALA A 52 -16.10 11.59 3.65
N ARG A 53 -16.11 10.37 4.19
CA ARG A 53 -17.33 9.76 4.79
C ARG A 53 -17.87 10.58 5.95
N ARG A 54 -17.00 11.05 6.86
CA ARG A 54 -17.39 11.89 8.00
C ARG A 54 -18.04 13.19 7.54
N LYS A 55 -17.47 13.84 6.51
CA LYS A 55 -17.97 15.12 5.96
C LYS A 55 -19.29 14.98 5.20
N LEU A 56 -19.47 13.85 4.50
CA LEU A 56 -20.68 13.56 3.74
C LEU A 56 -21.76 12.86 4.55
N GLY A 57 -21.49 12.46 5.81
CA GLY A 57 -22.42 11.68 6.62
C GLY A 57 -22.77 10.32 5.98
N ALA A 58 -21.78 9.69 5.33
CA ALA A 58 -21.95 8.42 4.65
C ALA A 58 -21.32 7.29 5.47
N THR A 59 -21.98 6.13 5.50
CA THR A 59 -21.51 4.97 6.28
C THR A 59 -20.45 4.18 5.52
N THR A 60 -20.53 4.18 4.19
CA THR A 60 -19.62 3.45 3.30
C THR A 60 -18.98 4.34 2.25
N SER A 61 -17.81 3.95 1.76
CA SER A 61 -17.09 4.70 0.70
C SER A 61 -17.86 4.70 -0.62
N ARG A 62 -18.60 3.63 -0.94
CA ARG A 62 -19.48 3.57 -2.12
C ARG A 62 -20.70 4.47 -1.98
N GLU A 63 -21.27 4.58 -0.79
CA GLU A 63 -22.35 5.53 -0.53
C GLU A 63 -21.84 6.98 -0.68
N ALA A 64 -20.69 7.30 -0.11
CA ALA A 64 -20.03 8.60 -0.28
C ALA A 64 -19.75 8.92 -1.76
N ALA A 65 -19.23 7.95 -2.51
CA ALA A 65 -18.95 8.09 -3.94
C ALA A 65 -20.23 8.32 -4.76
N ARG A 66 -21.34 7.65 -4.43
CA ARG A 66 -22.65 7.91 -5.06
C ARG A 66 -23.17 9.32 -4.79
N ARG A 67 -23.01 9.83 -3.56
CA ARG A 67 -23.40 11.21 -3.21
C ARG A 67 -22.56 12.24 -3.97
N LEU A 68 -21.27 11.96 -4.19
CA LEU A 68 -20.42 12.78 -5.05
C LEU A 68 -20.88 12.73 -6.53
N ALA A 69 -21.12 11.54 -7.08
CA ALA A 69 -21.53 11.37 -8.47
C ALA A 69 -22.90 11.97 -8.79
N GLY A 70 -23.81 12.00 -7.82
CA GLY A 70 -25.14 12.61 -7.96
C GLY A 70 -25.13 14.15 -8.01
N ALA A 71 -24.00 14.78 -7.70
CA ALA A 71 -23.88 16.24 -7.59
C ALA A 71 -22.77 16.84 -8.46
N VAL A 72 -21.93 16.01 -9.08
CA VAL A 72 -21.13 16.44 -10.23
C VAL A 72 -22.11 16.54 -11.40
N PRO A 73 -22.38 17.74 -11.98
CA PRO A 73 -23.04 17.81 -13.26
C PRO A 73 -22.23 16.93 -14.21
N GLN A 74 -22.88 15.98 -14.88
CA GLN A 74 -22.26 15.01 -15.78
C GLN A 74 -21.45 15.72 -16.87
N LEU A 75 -20.21 16.10 -16.56
CA LEU A 75 -19.25 16.69 -17.47
C LEU A 75 -18.35 15.57 -18.00
N LEU A 76 -18.98 14.55 -18.55
CA LEU A 76 -18.42 13.49 -19.40
C LEU A 76 -19.62 12.72 -19.94
N GLY A 77 -19.92 12.92 -21.21
CA GLY A 77 -21.11 12.38 -21.87
C GLY A 77 -21.15 10.84 -21.90
N PRO A 78 -22.30 10.28 -22.27
CA PRO A 78 -22.46 8.84 -22.46
C PRO A 78 -21.76 8.41 -23.75
N GLU A 79 -20.78 7.52 -23.66
CA GLU A 79 -20.49 6.63 -24.79
C GLU A 79 -21.64 5.59 -24.85
N PRO A 80 -22.38 5.48 -25.96
CA PRO A 80 -23.43 4.48 -26.08
C PRO A 80 -22.79 3.09 -26.10
N MET A 81 -23.21 2.27 -25.14
CA MET A 81 -23.03 0.83 -25.14
C MET A 81 -23.69 0.28 -26.42
N GLY A 82 -22.86 -0.03 -27.42
CA GLY A 82 -23.28 -0.65 -28.67
C GLY A 82 -23.79 -2.06 -28.43
N LEU A 83 -25.01 -2.30 -28.89
CA LEU A 83 -25.85 -3.48 -28.68
C LEU A 83 -25.20 -4.78 -29.17
N ALA A 84 -25.32 -5.82 -28.34
CA ALA A 84 -25.32 -7.19 -28.80
C ALA A 84 -26.60 -7.47 -29.61
N GLN A 85 -26.47 -7.92 -30.85
CA GLN A 85 -27.52 -8.58 -31.63
C GLN A 85 -26.87 -9.61 -32.55
N GLY A 86 -27.35 -10.84 -32.51
CA GLY A 86 -26.97 -11.88 -33.46
C GLY A 86 -27.28 -13.28 -32.96
N GLY A 87 -28.57 -13.53 -32.71
CA GLY A 87 -29.09 -14.86 -32.38
C GLY A 87 -28.91 -15.87 -33.51
N GLU A 88 -29.02 -17.13 -33.10
CA GLU A 88 -28.95 -18.35 -33.87
C GLU A 88 -30.00 -18.44 -35.01
N ASP A 89 -29.75 -19.44 -35.86
CA ASP A 89 -30.60 -20.05 -36.87
C ASP A 89 -30.77 -19.35 -38.23
N ARG A 90 -30.06 -19.91 -39.23
CA ARG A 90 -30.70 -20.30 -40.51
C ARG A 90 -29.84 -21.24 -41.38
N LEU A 91 -30.39 -22.45 -41.55
CA LEU A 91 -30.54 -23.26 -42.76
C LEU A 91 -29.37 -23.62 -43.68
N ALA A 92 -29.37 -24.93 -43.98
CA ALA A 92 -28.69 -25.67 -45.03
C ALA A 92 -28.74 -25.05 -46.44
N GLY A 93 -27.65 -25.25 -47.17
CA GLY A 93 -27.57 -25.21 -48.64
C GLY A 93 -26.21 -25.77 -49.12
N PRO A 94 -26.14 -26.65 -50.12
CA PRO A 94 -24.89 -27.25 -50.59
C PRO A 94 -24.19 -26.42 -51.71
N ARG A 95 -22.85 -26.55 -51.73
CA ARG A 95 -21.77 -26.22 -52.71
C ARG A 95 -22.18 -25.81 -54.15
N PRO A 96 -21.40 -24.93 -54.85
CA PRO A 96 -20.22 -25.41 -55.61
C PRO A 96 -18.98 -24.47 -55.77
N VAL A 97 -17.83 -25.16 -55.81
CA VAL A 97 -16.57 -25.06 -56.59
C VAL A 97 -16.19 -23.81 -57.45
N SER A 98 -14.94 -23.37 -57.24
CA SER A 98 -13.91 -22.82 -58.17
C SER A 98 -14.02 -21.44 -58.83
N ARG A 99 -12.98 -20.62 -58.60
CA ARG A 99 -12.03 -20.00 -59.57
C ARG A 99 -11.11 -19.06 -58.78
N ALA A 100 -9.88 -19.45 -58.46
CA ALA A 100 -8.64 -19.15 -59.20
C ALA A 100 -8.42 -17.65 -59.46
N VAL A 101 -7.27 -17.11 -58.99
CA VAL A 101 -6.27 -16.33 -59.78
C VAL A 101 -5.42 -15.40 -58.87
N THR A 102 -4.11 -15.72 -58.85
CA THR A 102 -2.90 -14.86 -58.76
C THR A 102 -2.66 -14.00 -57.51
N ALA A 103 -1.69 -14.34 -56.63
CA ALA A 103 -0.23 -14.27 -56.79
C ALA A 103 0.36 -12.85 -56.66
N TRP A 104 1.05 -12.56 -55.55
CA TRP A 104 2.26 -11.72 -55.51
C TRP A 104 3.01 -11.84 -54.16
N TRP A 105 3.67 -12.98 -53.94
CA TRP A 105 4.71 -13.24 -52.93
C TRP A 105 5.89 -14.01 -53.54
N TRP A 106 6.81 -13.33 -54.23
CA TRP A 106 8.06 -13.94 -54.67
C TRP A 106 9.15 -12.86 -54.64
N PRO A 107 10.45 -13.22 -54.47
CA PRO A 107 10.97 -14.46 -53.88
C PRO A 107 12.29 -14.30 -53.09
N ILE A 108 12.68 -15.39 -52.44
CA ILE A 108 14.06 -15.70 -52.06
C ILE A 108 14.90 -15.89 -53.33
N LEU A 109 16.13 -15.34 -53.36
CA LEU A 109 17.22 -15.88 -54.18
C LEU A 109 18.38 -16.33 -53.29
N ILE A 110 18.73 -17.60 -53.47
CA ILE A 110 19.85 -18.32 -52.88
C ILE A 110 21.06 -18.15 -53.79
N ALA A 111 22.18 -17.70 -53.23
CA ALA A 111 23.55 -18.03 -53.66
C ALA A 111 24.45 -17.65 -52.47
N GLY A 112 25.32 -18.46 -51.91
CA GLY A 112 25.73 -19.82 -52.18
C GLY A 112 26.69 -20.18 -51.03
N VAL A 113 26.71 -21.46 -50.68
CA VAL A 113 27.90 -22.19 -50.21
C VAL A 113 28.80 -21.44 -49.22
N SER A 114 28.63 -21.72 -47.92
CA SER A 114 29.75 -22.19 -47.10
C SER A 114 29.27 -22.53 -45.69
N LEU A 115 29.40 -23.83 -45.37
CA LEU A 115 29.77 -24.32 -44.05
C LEU A 115 28.64 -24.49 -43.01
N MET A 116 27.64 -25.32 -43.35
CA MET A 116 27.13 -26.26 -42.36
C MET A 116 28.13 -27.42 -42.25
N LEU A 117 28.66 -27.58 -41.03
CA LEU A 117 29.29 -28.78 -40.47
C LEU A 117 30.77 -29.04 -40.79
N PHE A 118 31.66 -28.45 -39.97
CA PHE A 118 32.94 -29.07 -39.60
C PHE A 118 33.01 -29.25 -38.07
N LEU A 119 32.82 -30.50 -37.66
CA LEU A 119 33.52 -31.23 -36.60
C LEU A 119 34.08 -30.48 -35.38
N THR A 120 33.51 -30.83 -34.22
CA THR A 120 34.21 -31.29 -33.00
C THR A 120 35.63 -30.75 -32.75
N VAL A 121 35.72 -29.69 -31.95
CA VAL A 121 36.92 -29.36 -31.17
C VAL A 121 36.51 -29.16 -29.71
N THR A 122 36.77 -30.21 -28.92
CA THR A 122 36.97 -30.25 -27.46
C THR A 122 36.04 -29.42 -26.57
N ALA A 123 34.86 -29.96 -26.26
CA ALA A 123 34.19 -29.68 -24.98
C ALA A 123 34.28 -30.92 -24.07
N ALA A 124 35.52 -31.40 -23.86
CA ALA A 124 35.81 -32.21 -22.70
C ALA A 124 35.83 -31.27 -21.49
N ALA A 125 35.10 -31.65 -20.43
CA ALA A 125 35.02 -31.00 -19.12
C ALA A 125 33.88 -29.99 -18.85
N PHE A 126 32.65 -30.25 -19.32
CA PHE A 126 31.46 -29.61 -18.71
C PHE A 126 30.30 -30.58 -18.42
N TRP A 127 30.64 -31.82 -18.09
CA TRP A 127 29.74 -32.75 -17.40
C TRP A 127 30.44 -33.26 -16.15
N LEU A 128 30.29 -32.51 -15.05
CA LEU A 128 30.44 -32.90 -13.63
C LEU A 128 30.71 -31.62 -12.81
N SER A 129 29.69 -30.77 -12.63
CA SER A 129 29.68 -29.80 -11.54
C SER A 129 28.68 -30.26 -10.49
N PRO A 130 29.06 -31.14 -9.54
CA PRO A 130 28.31 -31.34 -8.32
C PRO A 130 28.70 -30.22 -7.35
N ASP A 131 28.34 -28.98 -7.68
CA ASP A 131 28.26 -27.89 -6.69
C ASP A 131 27.55 -26.69 -7.31
N ARG A 132 26.32 -26.93 -7.78
CA ARG A 132 25.29 -25.94 -7.51
C ARG A 132 25.05 -26.07 -6.01
N ALA A 133 25.82 -25.34 -5.21
CA ALA A 133 25.31 -24.89 -3.93
C ALA A 133 23.94 -24.31 -4.27
N ILE A 134 22.90 -25.06 -3.96
CA ILE A 134 21.59 -24.49 -3.73
C ILE A 134 21.91 -23.47 -2.67
N VAL A 135 22.09 -22.21 -3.08
CA VAL A 135 21.89 -21.10 -2.16
C VAL A 135 20.48 -21.41 -1.66
N PRO A 136 20.31 -21.84 -0.39
CA PRO A 136 18.96 -22.06 0.10
C PRO A 136 18.20 -20.77 -0.22
N PRO A 137 16.91 -20.83 -0.63
CA PRO A 137 16.11 -19.62 -0.58
C PRO A 137 16.40 -18.99 0.78
N VAL A 138 16.75 -17.70 0.78
CA VAL A 138 17.05 -16.98 2.01
C VAL A 138 15.77 -16.99 2.84
N ASP A 139 15.58 -18.07 3.59
CA ASP A 139 14.64 -18.21 4.69
C ASP A 139 15.25 -17.44 5.85
N ALA A 140 15.40 -16.14 5.65
CA ALA A 140 15.53 -15.18 6.74
C ALA A 140 14.10 -14.93 7.26
N PRO A 141 13.91 -14.92 8.57
CA PRO A 141 12.63 -15.27 9.14
C PRO A 141 11.55 -14.24 8.77
N THR A 142 10.45 -14.77 8.27
CA THR A 142 9.07 -14.23 8.30
C THR A 142 8.57 -13.94 9.71
N SER A 143 9.47 -13.78 10.68
CA SER A 143 9.12 -13.38 12.04
C SER A 143 8.77 -11.90 12.07
N ARG A 144 7.90 -11.51 13.00
CA ARG A 144 7.49 -10.12 13.17
C ARG A 144 8.67 -9.32 13.75
N PRO A 145 8.83 -8.02 13.38
CA PRO A 145 9.78 -7.15 14.07
C PRO A 145 9.53 -7.13 15.57
N ARG A 146 10.61 -7.08 16.35
CA ARG A 146 10.52 -7.00 17.82
C ARG A 146 11.30 -5.83 18.36
N VAL A 147 10.78 -5.23 19.41
CA VAL A 147 11.50 -4.20 20.17
C VAL A 147 12.67 -4.87 20.90
N ILE A 148 13.88 -4.34 20.71
CA ILE A 148 15.10 -4.82 21.38
C ILE A 148 15.68 -3.81 22.37
N ALA A 149 15.26 -2.55 22.31
CA ALA A 149 15.63 -1.53 23.28
C ALA A 149 14.64 -0.36 23.23
N THR A 150 14.48 0.29 24.37
CA THR A 150 13.75 1.55 24.51
C THR A 150 14.54 2.52 25.35
N GLU A 151 14.33 3.81 25.11
CA GLU A 151 14.73 4.89 26.01
C GLU A 151 13.51 5.77 26.24
N PRO A 152 13.06 5.98 27.48
CA PRO A 152 13.54 5.38 28.71
C PRO A 152 13.50 3.84 28.69
N ARG A 153 14.38 3.20 29.46
CA ARG A 153 14.32 1.75 29.65
C ARG A 153 13.07 1.39 30.43
N ALA A 154 12.53 0.19 30.23
CA ALA A 154 11.40 -0.30 31.01
C ALA A 154 11.68 -0.24 32.52
N GLY A 155 10.75 0.34 33.27
CA GLY A 155 10.85 0.55 34.71
C GLY A 155 11.78 1.70 35.15
N ALA A 156 12.39 2.43 34.21
CA ALA A 156 13.28 3.54 34.57
C ALA A 156 12.51 4.70 35.23
N SER A 157 13.20 5.43 36.11
CA SER A 157 12.77 6.74 36.58
C SER A 157 13.60 7.81 35.88
N ILE A 158 12.95 8.74 35.18
CA ILE A 158 13.59 9.84 34.47
C ILE A 158 13.34 11.19 35.16
N PRO A 159 14.16 12.22 34.92
CA PRO A 159 13.81 13.58 35.29
C PRO A 159 12.50 14.03 34.65
N ALA A 160 11.75 14.91 35.32
CA ALA A 160 10.67 15.65 34.68
C ALA A 160 11.25 16.61 33.62
N GLY A 161 10.49 16.88 32.57
CA GLY A 161 10.89 17.76 31.47
C GLY A 161 10.97 17.03 30.12
N GLU A 162 11.72 17.62 29.19
CA GLU A 162 11.88 17.10 27.83
C GLU A 162 12.76 15.86 27.79
N PHE A 163 12.36 14.88 26.99
CA PHE A 163 13.13 13.69 26.71
C PHE A 163 12.84 13.14 25.31
N ASP A 164 13.73 12.29 24.82
CA ASP A 164 13.52 11.54 23.59
C ASP A 164 12.97 10.15 23.94
N LEU A 165 11.77 9.85 23.46
CA LEU A 165 11.17 8.52 23.50
C LEU A 165 11.69 7.71 22.31
N VAL A 166 12.60 6.79 22.59
CA VAL A 166 13.28 5.96 21.60
C VAL A 166 12.75 4.53 21.64
N VAL A 167 12.51 3.96 20.47
CA VAL A 167 12.25 2.52 20.30
C VAL A 167 13.10 1.97 19.18
N ARG A 168 13.86 0.90 19.47
CA ARG A 168 14.75 0.23 18.51
C ARG A 168 14.29 -1.18 18.24
N TYR A 169 14.23 -1.54 16.96
CA TYR A 169 13.84 -2.86 16.49
C TYR A 169 15.03 -3.74 16.11
N ASP A 170 14.78 -5.06 16.08
CA ASP A 170 15.73 -6.09 15.66
C ASP A 170 16.04 -6.07 14.15
N ARG A 171 15.30 -5.29 13.36
CA ARG A 171 15.42 -5.26 11.90
C ARG A 171 15.02 -3.91 11.32
N ALA A 172 15.29 -3.73 10.03
CA ALA A 172 14.88 -2.55 9.28
C ALA A 172 13.36 -2.37 9.27
N MET A 173 12.92 -1.13 9.48
CA MET A 173 11.53 -0.71 9.61
C MET A 173 11.17 0.25 8.48
N GLN A 174 9.87 0.36 8.19
CA GLN A 174 9.38 1.30 7.20
C GLN A 174 9.48 2.74 7.70
N PRO A 175 9.92 3.70 6.86
CA PRO A 175 9.82 5.11 7.19
C PRO A 175 8.36 5.53 7.33
N ASP A 176 8.10 6.52 8.19
CA ASP A 176 6.77 7.08 8.44
C ASP A 176 5.68 6.03 8.79
N SER A 177 6.07 4.89 9.37
CA SER A 177 5.18 3.79 9.77
C SER A 177 5.34 3.51 11.26
N PHE A 178 4.37 3.94 12.07
CA PHE A 178 4.45 3.83 13.52
C PHE A 178 3.07 3.83 14.18
N SER A 179 2.94 3.14 15.31
CA SER A 179 1.79 3.22 16.21
C SER A 179 2.28 3.37 17.64
N TYR A 180 2.33 4.61 18.13
CA TYR A 180 2.45 4.91 19.55
C TYR A 180 1.02 5.02 20.11
N VAL A 181 0.63 4.08 20.97
CA VAL A 181 -0.77 3.94 21.41
C VAL A 181 -0.88 4.26 22.89
N GLN A 182 -1.90 5.05 23.22
CA GLN A 182 -2.37 5.27 24.58
C GLN A 182 -3.54 4.34 24.85
N ARG A 183 -3.43 3.48 25.87
CA ARG A 183 -4.56 2.67 26.35
C ARG A 183 -5.26 3.27 27.56
N VAL A 184 -4.50 3.97 28.41
CA VAL A 184 -5.02 4.63 29.61
C VAL A 184 -4.85 6.14 29.48
N ALA A 185 -5.93 6.88 29.68
CA ALA A 185 -5.90 8.34 29.60
C ALA A 185 -4.92 8.91 30.64
N GLY A 186 -4.10 9.88 30.22
CA GLY A 186 -3.14 10.57 31.09
C GLY A 186 -1.87 9.80 31.45
N THR A 187 -1.64 8.60 30.88
CA THR A 187 -0.38 7.83 31.03
C THR A 187 0.53 7.91 29.81
N PHE A 188 0.12 8.58 28.74
CA PHE A 188 0.98 8.80 27.57
C PHE A 188 1.70 10.16 27.72
N PRO A 189 3.02 10.24 27.48
CA PRO A 189 3.77 11.50 27.60
C PRO A 189 3.36 12.51 26.52
N ASP A 190 3.51 13.80 26.80
CA ASP A 190 3.16 14.85 25.85
C ASP A 190 4.21 14.92 24.73
N CYS A 191 3.89 14.32 23.58
CA CYS A 191 4.81 14.23 22.44
C CYS A 191 4.40 15.19 21.31
N ILE A 192 5.38 15.96 20.82
CA ILE A 192 5.15 17.04 19.86
C ILE A 192 5.65 16.62 18.47
N GLY A 193 4.83 16.88 17.45
CA GLY A 193 5.19 16.64 16.05
C GLY A 193 5.01 15.17 15.65
N LYS A 194 5.96 14.65 14.85
CA LYS A 194 5.94 13.26 14.41
C LYS A 194 7.24 12.54 14.79
N PRO A 195 7.18 11.24 15.14
CA PRO A 195 8.37 10.44 15.34
C PRO A 195 9.17 10.32 14.03
N ARG A 196 10.50 10.22 14.17
CA ARG A 196 11.44 10.10 13.06
C ARG A 196 12.15 8.76 13.09
N LEU A 197 12.29 8.12 11.94
CA LEU A 197 13.19 6.98 11.75
C LEU A 197 14.63 7.51 11.59
N LEU A 198 15.54 7.02 12.41
CA LEU A 198 16.97 7.38 12.32
C LEU A 198 17.62 6.72 11.10
N ARG A 199 18.85 7.16 10.77
CA ARG A 199 19.63 6.66 9.63
C ARG A 199 19.94 5.16 9.69
N ASP A 200 19.88 4.56 10.88
CA ASP A 200 20.05 3.11 11.05
C ASP A 200 18.87 2.28 10.52
N GLY A 201 17.79 2.94 10.10
CA GLY A 201 16.62 2.33 9.48
C GLY A 201 15.78 1.47 10.43
N ARG A 202 16.05 1.49 11.75
CA ARG A 202 15.38 0.60 12.71
C ARG A 202 15.09 1.23 14.08
N THR A 203 15.55 2.46 14.30
CA THR A 203 15.32 3.20 15.54
C THR A 203 14.42 4.39 15.27
N PHE A 204 13.30 4.46 15.99
CA PHE A 204 12.42 5.62 15.97
C PHE A 204 12.65 6.48 17.21
N VAL A 205 12.64 7.80 17.01
CA VAL A 205 12.76 8.80 18.08
C VAL A 205 11.55 9.73 18.04
N TYR A 206 10.91 9.93 19.19
CA TYR A 206 9.81 10.87 19.35
C TYR A 206 10.11 11.85 20.49
N ARG A 207 10.08 13.15 20.21
CA ARG A 207 10.33 14.20 21.19
C ARG A 207 9.11 14.33 22.10
N CYS A 208 9.30 14.15 23.41
CA CYS A 208 8.23 14.16 24.39
C CYS A 208 8.59 14.96 25.64
N ARG A 209 7.57 15.24 26.46
CA ARG A 209 7.71 15.86 27.78
C ARG A 209 7.02 15.01 28.83
N ALA A 210 7.70 14.83 29.96
CA ALA A 210 7.18 14.18 31.15
C ALA A 210 6.89 15.23 32.24
N ASP A 211 5.66 15.25 32.74
CA ASP A 211 5.30 15.98 33.96
C ASP A 211 5.89 15.27 35.18
N ALA A 212 6.12 15.98 36.28
CA ALA A 212 6.74 15.42 37.47
C ALA A 212 5.84 14.44 38.24
N GLY A 213 6.47 13.42 38.84
CA GLY A 213 5.80 12.45 39.72
C GLY A 213 4.75 11.59 39.03
N ARG A 214 4.88 11.34 37.71
CA ARG A 214 3.91 10.59 36.91
C ARG A 214 4.41 9.18 36.60
N ARG A 215 3.45 8.29 36.35
CA ARG A 215 3.69 6.99 35.71
C ARG A 215 3.21 7.04 34.28
N TYR A 216 4.05 6.55 33.38
CA TYR A 216 3.78 6.49 31.95
C TYR A 216 3.64 5.05 31.46
N GLU A 217 2.79 4.87 30.46
CA GLU A 217 2.61 3.66 29.69
C GLU A 217 2.49 4.02 28.21
N VAL A 218 3.34 3.41 27.39
CA VAL A 218 3.36 3.60 25.94
C VAL A 218 3.32 2.23 25.28
N TRP A 219 2.39 2.04 24.34
CA TRP A 219 2.35 0.86 23.50
C TRP A 219 2.97 1.15 22.14
N PHE A 220 3.93 0.32 21.72
CA PHE A 220 4.42 0.27 20.34
C PHE A 220 3.70 -0.86 19.62
N ASN A 221 2.75 -0.49 18.76
CA ASN A 221 1.67 -1.35 18.31
C ASN A 221 0.82 -1.92 19.47
N ASP A 222 -0.41 -2.27 19.13
CA ASP A 222 -1.33 -2.98 20.00
C ASP A 222 -2.17 -3.99 19.18
N ASP A 223 -3.28 -4.50 19.70
CA ASP A 223 -4.16 -5.42 18.97
C ASP A 223 -4.89 -4.76 17.79
N THR A 224 -5.11 -3.44 17.86
CA THR A 224 -5.87 -2.65 16.89
C THR A 224 -4.95 -1.86 15.94
N TYR A 225 -3.97 -1.15 16.48
CA TYR A 225 -3.05 -0.25 15.78
C TYR A 225 -1.70 -0.92 15.59
N ARG A 226 -1.32 -1.17 14.32
CA ARG A 226 -0.21 -2.08 13.96
C ARG A 226 0.74 -1.50 12.91
N ASN A 227 1.06 -0.21 13.01
CA ASN A 227 1.80 0.51 11.98
C ASN A 227 3.31 0.56 12.21
N PHE A 228 3.86 0.16 13.35
CA PHE A 228 5.28 -0.23 13.34
C PHE A 228 5.43 -1.50 12.52
N ARG A 229 6.04 -1.37 11.35
CA ARG A 229 6.17 -2.45 10.36
C ARG A 229 7.60 -2.57 9.87
N GLY A 230 8.02 -3.82 9.66
CA GLY A 230 9.27 -4.13 8.96
C GLY A 230 9.19 -3.72 7.50
N THR A 231 10.33 -3.57 6.83
CA THR A 231 10.40 -3.28 5.38
C THR A 231 9.68 -4.32 4.52
N ASN A 232 9.48 -5.54 5.03
CA ASN A 232 8.70 -6.61 4.40
C ASN A 232 7.16 -6.47 4.58
N GLY A 233 6.67 -5.43 5.27
CA GLY A 233 5.24 -5.21 5.52
C GLY A 233 4.69 -5.85 6.80
N ALA A 234 5.44 -6.75 7.44
CA ALA A 234 5.00 -7.43 8.64
C ALA A 234 4.90 -6.44 9.81
N ALA A 235 3.76 -6.42 10.50
CA ALA A 235 3.60 -5.64 11.72
C ALA A 235 4.45 -6.20 12.85
N ALA A 236 5.12 -5.31 13.58
CA ALA A 236 5.86 -5.64 14.78
C ALA A 236 4.94 -6.26 15.84
N GLU A 237 5.52 -7.10 16.69
CA GLU A 237 4.85 -7.60 17.89
C GLU A 237 4.44 -6.42 18.79
N PRO A 238 3.21 -6.41 19.34
CA PRO A 238 2.84 -5.43 20.36
C PRO A 238 3.83 -5.43 21.51
N HIS A 239 4.25 -4.23 21.93
CA HIS A 239 5.20 -4.08 23.03
C HIS A 239 4.80 -2.91 23.91
N THR A 240 4.87 -3.10 25.22
CA THR A 240 4.53 -2.06 26.21
C THR A 240 5.78 -1.59 26.91
N LEU A 241 5.93 -0.26 27.01
CA LEU A 241 6.92 0.41 27.82
C LEU A 241 6.23 1.13 28.98
N THR A 242 6.68 0.84 30.20
CA THR A 242 6.29 1.58 31.40
C THR A 242 7.51 2.22 32.04
N PHE A 243 7.37 3.44 32.54
CA PHE A 243 8.41 4.19 33.23
C PHE A 243 7.79 5.26 34.15
N THR A 244 8.59 5.91 34.98
CA THR A 244 8.15 7.00 35.86
C THR A 244 8.98 8.26 35.67
N SER A 245 8.45 9.39 36.10
CA SER A 245 9.21 10.63 36.27
C SER A 245 9.40 10.95 37.76
N ALA A 246 10.55 11.54 38.10
CA ALA A 246 10.82 12.03 39.44
C ALA A 246 9.82 13.11 39.85
N ALA A 247 9.48 13.15 41.14
CA ALA A 247 8.83 14.31 41.75
C ALA A 247 9.87 15.44 41.92
N TRP A 248 9.41 16.69 41.96
CA TRP A 248 10.25 17.85 42.27
C TRP A 248 10.81 17.78 43.69
#